data_AF-A0A9W3DE53-F1
#
_entry.id   AF-A0A9W3DE53-F1
#
_cell.length_a   1.000
_cell.length_b   1.000
_cell.length_c   1.000
_cell.angle_alpha   90.00
_cell.angle_beta   90.00
_cell.angle_gamma   90.00
#
_symmetry.space_group_name_H-M   'P 1'
#
loop_
_entity.id
_entity.type
_entity.pdbx_description
1 polymer ?
#
loop_
_entity_poly.entity_id
_entity_poly.type
_entity_poly.pdbx_seq_one_letter_code
_entity_poly.pdbx_strand_id
1 'polypeptide(L)'
;MNSLHSSTGSSTRAASDTFQKRLSEGSVYSLNGFDVGRSNPKFRLSDTPVSIRFSEGTFFEEKNTDEWFRFRSHKQFLTLANTNKELPDIFGELNTIRSTITDGLDGSQRVMVTLRLEGGVHVCVSLFYGHTVTFQARFDQHTTEPKVMIFTSVNPKVVGGKLFLNATSGTHFYFDCDTSIDKEHYERLVGNGANANQVKSDSCSEN
;
A
#
# COMPACT_ATOMS: atom_id res chain seq x y z
N MET A 1 54.63 -16.90 -16.03
CA MET A 1 53.66 -17.83 -16.67
C MET A 1 52.34 -17.69 -15.93
N ASN A 2 51.31 -17.33 -16.68
CA ASN A 2 49.97 -16.97 -16.24
C ASN A 2 49.21 -18.19 -15.69
N SER A 3 48.31 -17.96 -14.74
CA SER A 3 46.93 -18.45 -14.90
C SER A 3 45.99 -17.57 -14.08
N LEU A 4 45.28 -16.70 -14.82
CA LEU A 4 44.09 -16.00 -14.37
C LEU A 4 42.95 -17.02 -14.34
N HIS A 5 42.41 -17.34 -13.16
CA HIS A 5 41.06 -17.90 -13.08
C HIS A 5 40.06 -16.76 -13.24
N SER A 6 39.63 -16.56 -14.48
CA SER A 6 38.43 -15.81 -14.81
C SER A 6 37.22 -16.54 -14.21
N SER A 7 36.65 -16.02 -13.12
CA SER A 7 35.29 -16.37 -12.72
C SER A 7 34.34 -15.70 -13.71
N THR A 8 33.89 -16.48 -14.68
CA THR A 8 32.89 -16.09 -15.68
C THR A 8 31.59 -15.70 -14.98
N GLY A 9 31.28 -14.41 -15.00
CA GLY A 9 29.98 -13.88 -14.61
C GLY A 9 28.90 -14.37 -15.58
N SER A 10 28.03 -15.26 -15.11
CA SER A 10 26.89 -15.75 -15.89
C SER A 10 25.60 -15.93 -15.06
N SER A 11 25.53 -15.43 -13.81
CA SER A 11 24.41 -15.79 -12.90
C SER A 11 23.48 -14.63 -12.50
N THR A 12 23.42 -13.53 -13.23
CA THR A 12 22.55 -12.39 -12.85
C THR A 12 21.16 -12.39 -13.48
N ARG A 13 20.94 -13.07 -14.63
CA ARG A 13 19.59 -13.13 -15.25
C ARG A 13 18.75 -14.32 -14.76
N ALA A 14 19.36 -15.51 -14.67
CA ALA A 14 18.64 -16.73 -14.28
C ALA A 14 18.10 -16.68 -12.83
N ALA A 15 18.85 -16.08 -11.91
CA ALA A 15 18.43 -15.90 -10.51
C ALA A 15 17.31 -14.84 -10.36
N SER A 16 17.32 -13.78 -11.17
CA SER A 16 16.30 -12.72 -11.15
C SER A 16 14.91 -13.27 -11.49
N ASP A 17 14.82 -14.09 -12.54
CA ASP A 17 13.55 -14.70 -12.97
C ASP A 17 13.01 -15.73 -11.97
N THR A 18 13.88 -16.33 -11.14
CA THR A 18 13.46 -17.32 -10.14
C THR A 18 12.87 -16.66 -8.90
N PHE A 19 13.45 -15.57 -8.42
CA PHE A 19 12.97 -14.88 -7.23
C PHE A 19 11.75 -14.01 -7.52
N GLN A 20 11.72 -13.31 -8.67
CA GLN A 20 10.61 -12.43 -9.02
C GLN A 20 9.26 -13.16 -9.07
N LYS A 21 9.23 -14.40 -9.57
CA LYS A 21 8.00 -15.20 -9.65
C LYS A 21 7.49 -15.71 -8.29
N ARG A 22 8.33 -15.65 -7.26
CA ARG A 22 8.04 -16.13 -5.90
C ARG A 22 7.71 -14.99 -4.93
N LEU A 23 7.88 -13.74 -5.36
CA LEU A 23 7.53 -12.55 -4.60
C LEU A 23 6.19 -12.02 -5.11
N SER A 24 5.23 -11.90 -4.21
CA SER A 24 3.94 -11.28 -4.46
C SER A 24 3.94 -9.87 -3.87
N GLU A 25 3.43 -8.90 -4.64
CA GLU A 25 3.18 -7.54 -4.12
C GLU A 25 2.19 -7.63 -2.94
N GLY A 26 2.49 -6.92 -1.85
CA GLY A 26 1.69 -6.94 -0.61
C GLY A 26 2.03 -8.05 0.39
N SER A 27 2.76 -9.09 -0.02
CA SER A 27 3.17 -10.18 0.87
C SER A 27 4.39 -9.83 1.72
N VAL A 28 4.43 -10.35 2.96
CA VAL A 28 5.56 -10.18 3.87
C VAL A 28 6.44 -11.44 3.85
N TYR A 29 7.76 -11.23 3.85
CA TYR A 29 8.73 -12.32 3.74
C TYR A 29 9.80 -12.23 4.84
N SER A 30 10.16 -13.39 5.38
CA SER A 30 11.42 -13.53 6.11
C SER A 30 12.54 -13.75 5.10
N LEU A 31 13.55 -12.89 5.10
CA LEU A 31 14.67 -12.91 4.14
C LEU A 31 15.99 -13.26 4.82
N ASN A 32 16.76 -14.18 4.24
CA ASN A 32 18.05 -14.63 4.77
C ASN A 32 19.06 -14.90 3.64
N GLY A 33 20.35 -14.95 3.99
CA GLY A 33 21.43 -15.27 3.03
C GLY A 33 21.59 -14.24 1.92
N PHE A 34 21.21 -12.98 2.18
CA PHE A 34 21.34 -11.88 1.23
C PHE A 34 22.63 -11.08 1.46
N ASP A 35 23.08 -10.41 0.41
CA ASP A 35 24.21 -9.49 0.48
C ASP A 35 23.74 -8.06 0.76
N VAL A 36 24.57 -7.28 1.44
CA VAL A 36 24.35 -5.85 1.66
C VAL A 36 25.34 -5.05 0.82
N GLY A 37 24.81 -4.18 -0.04
CA GLY A 37 25.59 -3.28 -0.89
C GLY A 37 25.34 -1.80 -0.58
N ARG A 38 26.16 -0.92 -1.14
CA ARG A 38 25.88 0.53 -1.11
C ARG A 38 24.72 0.86 -2.03
N SER A 39 23.77 1.65 -1.54
CA SER A 39 22.67 2.19 -2.34
C SER A 39 23.22 3.09 -3.44
N ASN A 40 22.63 3.00 -4.65
CA ASN A 40 22.89 3.99 -5.68
C ASN A 40 22.00 5.22 -5.42
N PRO A 41 22.58 6.39 -5.11
CA PRO A 41 21.80 7.58 -4.77
C PRO A 41 20.86 8.06 -5.89
N LYS A 42 21.10 7.63 -7.14
CA LYS A 42 20.26 7.96 -8.30
C LYS A 42 19.03 7.06 -8.46
N PHE A 43 19.01 5.90 -7.82
CA PHE A 43 17.98 4.86 -8.00
C PHE A 43 17.60 4.23 -6.66
N ARG A 44 17.17 5.05 -5.69
CA ARG A 44 16.80 4.59 -4.35
C ARG A 44 15.35 4.93 -4.03
N LEU A 45 14.67 3.97 -3.42
CA LEU A 45 13.31 4.13 -2.88
C LEU A 45 13.34 4.49 -1.38
N SER A 46 14.52 4.45 -0.75
CA SER A 46 14.75 4.78 0.66
C SER A 46 15.93 5.73 0.81
N ASP A 47 15.98 6.47 1.92
CA ASP A 47 17.14 7.30 2.25
C ASP A 47 18.34 6.50 2.82
N THR A 48 18.22 5.18 2.91
CA THR A 48 19.25 4.30 3.49
C THR A 48 20.51 4.28 2.61
N PRO A 49 21.72 4.32 3.22
CA PRO A 49 22.98 4.27 2.48
C PRO A 49 23.28 2.87 1.93
N VAL A 50 22.49 1.88 2.32
CA VAL A 50 22.65 0.47 1.97
C VAL A 50 21.39 -0.12 1.32
N SER A 51 21.60 -1.10 0.45
CA SER A 51 20.58 -1.85 -0.27
C SER A 51 20.80 -3.36 -0.13
N ILE A 52 19.73 -4.13 -0.10
CA ILE A 52 19.77 -5.59 -0.10
C ILE A 52 19.96 -6.09 -1.55
N ARG A 53 20.82 -7.10 -1.75
CA ARG A 53 21.03 -7.77 -3.03
C ARG A 53 20.84 -9.28 -2.87
N PHE A 54 20.02 -9.85 -3.74
CA PHE A 54 19.79 -11.28 -3.77
C PHE A 54 20.98 -11.96 -4.47
N SER A 55 21.44 -13.04 -3.87
CA SER A 55 22.52 -13.90 -4.36
C SER A 55 22.02 -15.35 -4.45
N GLU A 56 22.87 -16.27 -4.91
CA GLU A 56 22.53 -17.69 -4.99
C GLU A 56 22.20 -18.30 -3.62
N GLY A 57 22.78 -17.77 -2.54
CA GLY A 57 22.49 -18.20 -1.17
C GLY A 57 21.25 -17.55 -0.55
N THR A 58 20.59 -16.64 -1.26
CA THR A 58 19.41 -15.95 -0.73
C THR A 58 18.21 -16.88 -0.70
N PHE A 59 17.60 -16.98 0.46
CA PHE A 59 16.34 -17.69 0.64
C PHE A 59 15.33 -16.81 1.38
N PHE A 60 14.08 -16.98 1.01
CA PHE A 60 12.97 -16.31 1.65
C PHE A 60 11.77 -17.22 1.75
N GLU A 61 10.97 -16.93 2.76
CA GLU A 61 9.74 -17.63 3.09
C GLU A 61 8.66 -16.59 3.35
N GLU A 62 7.50 -16.76 2.71
CA GLU A 62 6.34 -15.92 2.97
C GLU A 62 5.90 -16.12 4.41
N LYS A 63 5.61 -15.03 5.10
CA LYS A 63 5.10 -15.04 6.46
C LYS A 63 3.71 -14.46 6.43
N ASN A 64 2.78 -15.19 7.04
CA ASN A 64 1.51 -14.64 7.47
C ASN A 64 1.82 -13.73 8.67
N THR A 65 2.18 -12.49 8.37
CA THR A 65 2.26 -11.45 9.37
C THR A 65 1.00 -10.61 9.28
N ASP A 66 0.57 -10.13 10.42
CA ASP A 66 -0.44 -9.09 10.48
C ASP A 66 0.07 -7.86 9.72
N GLU A 67 -0.76 -7.26 8.88
CA GLU A 67 -0.39 -6.08 8.11
C GLU A 67 -0.28 -4.89 9.07
N TRP A 68 0.89 -4.26 9.12
CA TRP A 68 1.12 -3.09 9.97
C TRP A 68 0.80 -1.83 9.18
N PHE A 69 -0.36 -1.23 9.47
CA PHE A 69 -0.76 0.02 8.82
C PHE A 69 0.09 1.20 9.29
N ARG A 70 0.64 1.95 8.32
CA ARG A 70 1.41 3.18 8.51
C ARG A 70 0.53 4.41 8.31
N PHE A 71 -0.52 4.52 9.12
CA PHE A 71 -1.47 5.62 9.04
C PHE A 71 -0.80 7.00 9.19
N ARG A 72 -1.35 7.99 8.50
CA ARG A 72 -0.93 9.40 8.57
C ARG A 72 -2.14 10.30 8.81
N SER A 73 -1.95 11.35 9.60
CA SER A 73 -2.94 12.42 9.74
C SER A 73 -3.01 13.27 8.47
N HIS A 74 -4.10 14.03 8.30
CA HIS A 74 -4.25 14.97 7.19
C HIS A 74 -3.05 15.93 7.05
N LYS A 75 -2.52 16.46 8.18
CA LYS A 75 -1.35 17.34 8.16
C LYS A 75 -0.10 16.63 7.66
N GLN A 76 0.13 15.37 8.07
CA GLN A 76 1.26 14.58 7.59
C GLN A 76 1.12 14.27 6.09
N PHE A 77 -0.07 13.96 5.61
CA PHE A 77 -0.34 13.79 4.18
C PHE A 77 0.01 15.04 3.38
N LEU A 78 -0.32 16.25 3.87
CA LEU A 78 0.07 17.50 3.21
C LEU A 78 1.59 17.65 3.09
N THR A 79 2.37 17.19 4.09
CA THR A 79 3.84 17.23 4.03
C THR A 79 4.44 16.23 3.04
N LEU A 80 3.74 15.13 2.76
CA LEU A 80 4.16 14.09 1.82
C LEU A 80 3.67 14.37 0.39
N ALA A 81 2.64 15.18 0.24
CA ALA A 81 2.00 15.42 -1.05
C ALA A 81 2.98 15.93 -2.10
N ASN A 82 2.86 15.40 -3.32
CA ASN A 82 3.72 15.72 -4.47
C ASN A 82 5.22 15.38 -4.30
N THR A 83 5.65 14.79 -3.17
CA THR A 83 7.06 14.39 -2.96
C THR A 83 7.40 13.05 -3.59
N ASN A 84 6.41 12.15 -3.70
CA ASN A 84 6.57 10.73 -4.10
C ASN A 84 7.62 9.97 -3.26
N LYS A 85 7.92 10.42 -2.04
CA LYS A 85 8.93 9.79 -1.16
C LYS A 85 8.38 8.59 -0.40
N GLU A 86 7.11 8.67 0.00
CA GLU A 86 6.44 7.63 0.76
C GLU A 86 5.04 7.40 0.19
N LEU A 87 4.60 6.15 0.26
CA LEU A 87 3.23 5.73 0.04
C LEU A 87 2.63 5.36 1.41
N PRO A 88 2.03 6.32 2.14
CA PRO A 88 1.41 6.07 3.43
C PRO A 88 0.05 5.36 3.31
N ASP A 89 -0.49 4.93 4.45
CA ASP A 89 -1.82 4.32 4.54
C ASP A 89 -2.83 5.32 5.13
N ILE A 90 -4.11 5.15 4.82
CA ILE A 90 -5.21 5.97 5.33
C ILE A 90 -6.37 5.10 5.76
N PHE A 91 -7.09 5.52 6.80
CA PHE A 91 -8.39 5.00 7.15
C PHE A 91 -9.32 6.16 7.47
N GLY A 92 -10.62 5.94 7.33
CA GLY A 92 -11.63 6.93 7.70
C GLY A 92 -13.03 6.39 7.51
N GLU A 93 -14.00 7.16 8.03
CA GLU A 93 -15.41 6.84 7.82
C GLU A 93 -15.76 7.03 6.34
N LEU A 94 -16.40 6.02 5.75
CA LEU A 94 -16.91 6.09 4.39
C LEU A 94 -18.03 7.13 4.33
N ASN A 95 -17.81 8.21 3.57
CA ASN A 95 -18.78 9.29 3.45
C ASN A 95 -19.55 9.24 2.12
N THR A 96 -18.83 9.15 0.99
CA THR A 96 -19.48 9.01 -0.33
C THR A 96 -18.62 8.20 -1.28
N ILE A 97 -19.27 7.44 -2.15
CA ILE A 97 -18.65 6.77 -3.30
C ILE A 97 -19.22 7.42 -4.56
N ARG A 98 -18.35 7.78 -5.49
CA ARG A 98 -18.73 8.31 -6.81
C ARG A 98 -17.99 7.53 -7.89
N SER A 99 -18.74 6.90 -8.79
CA SER A 99 -18.19 6.29 -9.99
C SER A 99 -18.36 7.27 -11.15
N THR A 100 -17.29 7.55 -11.87
CA THR A 100 -17.37 8.30 -13.13
C THR A 100 -17.13 7.34 -14.27
N ILE A 101 -18.14 7.18 -15.12
CA ILE A 101 -18.02 6.56 -16.43
C ILE A 101 -17.58 7.67 -17.38
N THR A 102 -16.39 7.53 -17.98
CA THR A 102 -15.94 8.41 -19.05
C THR A 102 -16.56 7.90 -20.36
N ASP A 103 -17.72 8.46 -20.70
CA ASP A 103 -18.45 8.12 -21.93
C ASP A 103 -17.58 8.41 -23.17
N GLY A 104 -17.12 7.36 -23.87
CA GLY A 104 -16.69 7.45 -25.26
C GLY A 104 -15.22 7.14 -25.60
N LEU A 105 -14.41 6.68 -24.66
CA LEU A 105 -13.13 6.03 -24.96
C LEU A 105 -13.06 4.74 -24.15
N ASP A 106 -12.30 3.73 -24.60
CA ASP A 106 -11.92 2.52 -23.84
C ASP A 106 -11.06 2.86 -22.59
N GLY A 107 -11.44 3.91 -21.85
CA GLY A 107 -10.56 4.78 -21.08
C GLY A 107 -11.11 5.00 -19.68
N SER A 108 -10.75 4.06 -18.81
CA SER A 108 -10.57 4.20 -17.36
C SER A 108 -11.81 4.62 -16.57
N GLN A 109 -12.62 3.64 -16.18
CA GLN A 109 -13.50 3.77 -15.03
C GLN A 109 -12.69 4.27 -13.82
N ARG A 110 -13.22 5.27 -13.12
CA ARG A 110 -12.65 5.80 -11.88
C ARG A 110 -13.69 5.73 -10.78
N VAL A 111 -13.30 5.18 -9.64
CA VAL A 111 -14.08 5.23 -8.41
C VAL A 111 -13.41 6.21 -7.46
N MET A 112 -14.18 7.19 -6.99
CA MET A 112 -13.76 8.16 -6.00
C MET A 112 -14.44 7.85 -4.68
N VAL A 113 -13.63 7.54 -3.67
CA VAL A 113 -14.10 7.27 -2.31
C VAL A 113 -13.73 8.46 -1.44
N THR A 114 -14.73 9.12 -0.86
CA THR A 114 -14.51 10.21 0.09
C THR A 114 -14.56 9.64 1.50
N LEU A 115 -13.47 9.83 2.24
CA LEU A 115 -13.36 9.46 3.64
C LEU A 115 -13.47 10.70 4.52
N ARG A 116 -14.18 10.58 5.65
CA ARG A 116 -14.13 11.55 6.75
C ARG A 116 -13.08 11.08 7.75
N LEU A 117 -12.07 11.91 7.98
CA LEU A 117 -10.98 11.67 8.91
C LEU A 117 -11.28 12.29 10.28
N GLU A 118 -10.42 12.00 11.25
CA GLU A 118 -10.41 12.67 12.54
C GLU A 118 -10.40 14.21 12.38
N GLY A 119 -11.19 14.90 13.20
CA GLY A 119 -11.39 16.35 13.09
C GLY A 119 -12.36 16.78 11.98
N GLY A 120 -13.06 15.82 11.33
CA GLY A 120 -14.10 16.11 10.34
C GLY A 120 -13.57 16.52 8.96
N VAL A 121 -12.28 16.31 8.70
CA VAL A 121 -11.67 16.64 7.40
C VAL A 121 -12.03 15.56 6.38
N HIS A 122 -12.46 15.97 5.19
CA HIS A 122 -12.77 15.04 4.10
C HIS A 122 -11.60 14.90 3.12
N VAL A 123 -11.25 13.67 2.76
CA VAL A 123 -10.21 13.37 1.78
C VAL A 123 -10.74 12.39 0.73
N CYS A 124 -10.40 12.62 -0.54
CA CYS A 124 -10.82 11.77 -1.65
C CYS A 124 -9.69 10.83 -2.08
N VAL A 125 -9.98 9.53 -2.10
CA VAL A 125 -9.14 8.46 -2.64
C VAL A 125 -9.66 8.07 -4.01
N SER A 126 -8.79 8.03 -5.01
CA SER A 126 -9.14 7.71 -6.39
C SER A 126 -8.59 6.34 -6.79
N LEU A 127 -9.49 5.44 -7.15
CA LEU A 127 -9.21 4.12 -7.70
C LEU A 127 -9.34 4.15 -9.22
N PHE A 128 -8.48 3.40 -9.90
CA PHE A 128 -8.42 3.32 -11.36
C PHE A 128 -8.25 1.87 -11.79
N TYR A 129 -8.62 1.55 -13.03
CA TYR A 129 -8.35 0.25 -13.67
C TYR A 129 -8.83 -0.95 -12.84
N GLY A 130 -7.99 -1.98 -12.66
CA GLY A 130 -8.35 -3.21 -11.94
C GLY A 130 -8.94 -2.95 -10.55
N HIS A 131 -8.47 -1.91 -9.84
CA HIS A 131 -9.01 -1.55 -8.54
C HIS A 131 -10.49 -1.17 -8.59
N THR A 132 -10.99 -0.54 -9.67
CA THR A 132 -12.42 -0.18 -9.75
C THR A 132 -13.30 -1.40 -9.91
N VAL A 133 -12.86 -2.38 -10.70
CA VAL A 133 -13.57 -3.64 -10.91
C VAL A 133 -13.62 -4.45 -9.62
N THR A 134 -12.48 -4.61 -8.95
CA THR A 134 -12.40 -5.33 -7.67
C THR A 134 -13.20 -4.61 -6.58
N PHE A 135 -13.15 -3.28 -6.53
CA PHE A 135 -13.92 -2.50 -5.57
C PHE A 135 -15.42 -2.72 -5.76
N GLN A 136 -15.92 -2.58 -6.99
CA GLN A 136 -17.36 -2.75 -7.27
C GLN A 136 -17.82 -4.16 -6.92
N ALA A 137 -17.08 -5.18 -7.36
CA ALA A 137 -17.43 -6.58 -7.09
C ALA A 137 -17.49 -6.90 -5.60
N ARG A 138 -16.54 -6.39 -4.79
CA ARG A 138 -16.55 -6.57 -3.34
C ARG A 138 -17.61 -5.72 -2.66
N PHE A 139 -17.83 -4.49 -3.12
CA PHE A 139 -18.85 -3.60 -2.56
C PHE A 139 -20.26 -4.17 -2.76
N ASP A 140 -20.56 -4.74 -3.93
CA ASP A 140 -21.86 -5.33 -4.25
C ASP A 140 -22.19 -6.60 -3.43
N GLN A 141 -21.18 -7.24 -2.84
CA GLN A 141 -21.37 -8.40 -1.96
C GLN A 141 -21.86 -8.00 -0.55
N HIS A 142 -21.74 -6.73 -0.17
CA HIS A 142 -22.12 -6.27 1.15
C HIS A 142 -23.64 -6.10 1.25
N THR A 143 -24.24 -6.77 2.25
CA THR A 143 -25.68 -6.62 2.57
C THR A 143 -25.97 -5.40 3.43
N THR A 144 -24.96 -4.87 4.11
CA THR A 144 -24.99 -3.64 4.90
C THR A 144 -23.93 -2.68 4.40
N GLU A 145 -24.25 -1.39 4.33
CA GLU A 145 -23.30 -0.38 3.88
C GLU A 145 -22.05 -0.32 4.81
N PRO A 146 -20.83 -0.50 4.26
CA PRO A 146 -19.61 -0.39 5.04
C PRO A 146 -19.46 1.00 5.66
N LYS A 147 -19.01 1.08 6.90
CA LYS A 147 -18.86 2.38 7.59
C LYS A 147 -17.45 2.94 7.55
N VAL A 148 -16.46 2.06 7.44
CA VAL A 148 -15.04 2.43 7.45
C VAL A 148 -14.36 1.77 6.28
N MET A 149 -13.40 2.49 5.70
CA MET A 149 -12.49 1.92 4.72
C MET A 149 -11.05 2.28 5.04
N ILE A 150 -10.16 1.34 4.72
CA ILE A 150 -8.72 1.51 4.73
C ILE A 150 -8.21 1.46 3.30
N PHE A 151 -7.21 2.29 2.99
CA PHE A 151 -6.42 2.18 1.78
C PHE A 151 -4.94 2.20 2.14
N THR A 152 -4.19 1.23 1.62
CA THR A 152 -2.75 1.16 1.81
C THR A 152 -2.00 1.78 0.62
N SER A 153 -0.76 2.17 0.86
CA SER A 153 0.19 2.60 -0.18
C SER A 153 -0.37 3.67 -1.13
N VAL A 154 -1.09 4.66 -0.61
CA VAL A 154 -1.70 5.71 -1.42
C VAL A 154 -0.70 6.83 -1.75
N ASN A 155 -0.81 7.43 -2.93
CA ASN A 155 0.02 8.56 -3.34
C ASN A 155 -0.68 9.90 -3.10
N PRO A 156 -0.20 10.72 -2.14
CA PRO A 156 -0.79 12.04 -1.90
C PRO A 156 -0.39 13.08 -2.95
N LYS A 157 -1.39 13.83 -3.41
CA LYS A 157 -1.25 14.94 -4.35
C LYS A 157 -1.98 16.17 -3.83
N VAL A 158 -1.35 17.33 -3.95
CA VAL A 158 -2.05 18.61 -3.75
C VAL A 158 -2.24 19.26 -5.12
N VAL A 159 -3.50 19.50 -5.47
CA VAL A 159 -3.92 20.12 -6.73
C VAL A 159 -4.88 21.26 -6.39
N GLY A 160 -4.57 22.48 -6.83
CA GLY A 160 -5.41 23.66 -6.53
C GLY A 160 -5.61 23.90 -5.02
N GLY A 161 -4.59 23.60 -4.21
CA GLY A 161 -4.63 23.76 -2.75
C GLY A 161 -5.41 22.68 -2.00
N LYS A 162 -5.95 21.66 -2.69
CA LYS A 162 -6.70 20.55 -2.09
C LYS A 162 -5.91 19.26 -2.14
N LEU A 163 -5.95 18.48 -1.06
CA LEU A 163 -5.35 17.16 -0.97
C LEU A 163 -6.25 16.11 -1.66
N PHE A 164 -5.63 15.30 -2.51
CA PHE A 164 -6.19 14.12 -3.14
C PHE A 164 -5.25 12.94 -2.94
N LEU A 165 -5.80 11.74 -2.82
CA LEU A 165 -5.03 10.52 -2.72
C LEU A 165 -5.33 9.67 -3.96
N ASN A 166 -4.29 9.11 -4.56
CA ASN A 166 -4.43 8.19 -5.68
C ASN A 166 -3.99 6.80 -5.24
N ALA A 167 -4.79 5.78 -5.56
CA ALA A 167 -4.32 4.41 -5.46
C ALA A 167 -3.10 4.20 -6.37
N THR A 168 -2.19 3.36 -5.91
CA THR A 168 -1.04 2.87 -6.67
C THR A 168 -1.25 1.40 -7.04
N SER A 169 -0.32 0.78 -7.78
CA SER A 169 -0.39 -0.66 -8.07
C SER A 169 -0.47 -1.49 -6.80
N GLY A 170 0.27 -1.08 -5.76
CA GLY A 170 0.33 -1.75 -4.46
C GLY A 170 -0.70 -1.28 -3.46
N THR A 171 -1.72 -0.54 -3.88
CA THR A 171 -2.83 -0.19 -3.00
C THR A 171 -3.73 -1.40 -2.80
N HIS A 172 -3.85 -1.82 -1.55
CA HIS A 172 -4.92 -2.68 -1.07
C HIS A 172 -5.98 -1.82 -0.39
N PHE A 173 -7.21 -2.31 -0.36
CA PHE A 173 -8.30 -1.68 0.37
C PHE A 173 -9.10 -2.70 1.16
N TYR A 174 -9.60 -2.24 2.29
CA TYR A 174 -10.31 -3.06 3.26
C TYR A 174 -11.57 -2.33 3.72
N PHE A 175 -12.66 -3.08 3.82
CA PHE A 175 -13.89 -2.67 4.48
C PHE A 175 -13.81 -2.97 5.98
N ASP A 176 -14.81 -2.52 6.72
CA ASP A 176 -14.94 -2.75 8.16
C ASP A 176 -14.91 -4.23 8.55
N CYS A 177 -15.51 -5.11 7.75
CA CYS A 177 -15.53 -6.56 7.99
C CYS A 177 -14.17 -7.24 7.75
N ASP A 178 -13.28 -6.63 6.97
CA ASP A 178 -11.99 -7.23 6.59
C ASP A 178 -10.91 -7.01 7.65
N THR A 179 -11.14 -6.13 8.62
CA THR A 179 -10.13 -5.79 9.63
C THR A 179 -10.70 -5.75 11.02
N SER A 180 -9.92 -6.26 11.98
CA SER A 180 -10.19 -6.10 13.41
C SER A 180 -9.82 -4.71 13.93
N ILE A 181 -9.80 -3.65 13.07
CA ILE A 181 -9.56 -2.28 13.54
C ILE A 181 -10.47 -2.05 14.73
N ASP A 182 -9.84 -1.85 15.88
CA ASP A 182 -10.51 -1.89 17.15
C ASP A 182 -11.65 -0.88 17.20
N LYS A 183 -12.73 -1.26 17.90
CA LYS A 183 -13.85 -0.38 18.19
C LYS A 183 -13.38 0.96 18.79
N GLU A 184 -12.23 0.97 19.46
CA GLU A 184 -11.57 2.14 20.02
C GLU A 184 -11.02 3.12 18.96
N HIS A 185 -10.49 2.67 17.81
CA HIS A 185 -10.14 3.53 16.68
C HIS A 185 -11.37 4.10 15.99
N TYR A 186 -12.43 3.29 15.87
CA TYR A 186 -13.74 3.76 15.40
C TYR A 186 -14.30 4.85 16.32
N GLU A 187 -14.25 4.65 17.64
CA GLU A 187 -14.70 5.64 18.63
C GLU A 187 -13.82 6.91 18.63
N ARG A 188 -12.52 6.81 18.37
CA ARG A 188 -11.64 7.97 18.17
C ARG A 188 -12.01 8.81 16.94
N LEU A 189 -12.41 8.19 15.83
CA LEU A 189 -12.97 8.89 14.65
C LEU A 189 -14.31 9.58 14.95
N VAL A 190 -15.11 9.01 15.85
CA VAL A 190 -16.46 9.51 16.21
C VAL A 190 -16.40 10.56 17.33
N GLY A 191 -15.35 10.56 18.17
CA GLY A 191 -15.02 11.65 19.09
C GLY A 191 -14.68 11.18 20.49
N ASN A 192 -13.38 11.01 20.76
CA ASN A 192 -12.69 11.50 21.96
C ASN A 192 -11.19 11.26 21.79
N GLY A 193 -10.45 12.34 21.54
CA GLY A 193 -9.05 12.30 21.09
C GLY A 193 -8.13 11.56 22.04
N ALA A 194 -7.41 10.57 21.52
CA ALA A 194 -6.19 10.05 22.11
C ALA A 194 -5.30 9.38 21.03
N ASN A 195 -4.07 9.90 20.96
CA ASN A 195 -2.89 9.48 20.20
C ASN A 195 -2.96 8.16 19.41
N ALA A 196 -2.61 8.24 18.13
CA ALA A 196 -2.43 7.10 17.22
C ALA A 196 -1.36 6.13 17.76
N ASN A 197 -1.75 4.87 17.97
CA ASN A 197 -0.85 3.74 18.20
C ASN A 197 -1.15 2.66 17.16
N GLN A 198 -0.08 1.96 16.75
CA GLN A 198 -0.05 0.90 15.75
C GLN A 198 -1.15 -0.14 15.94
N VAL A 199 -1.83 -0.52 14.86
CA VAL A 199 -2.92 -1.52 14.87
C VAL A 199 -2.51 -2.75 14.07
N LYS A 200 -2.83 -3.91 14.62
CA LYS A 200 -2.57 -5.26 14.10
C LYS A 200 -3.85 -5.77 13.42
N SER A 201 -3.76 -6.34 12.22
CA SER A 201 -4.89 -7.02 11.56
C SER A 201 -4.99 -8.48 12.01
N ASP A 202 -6.14 -8.97 12.47
CA ASP A 202 -6.37 -10.42 12.63
C ASP A 202 -6.99 -11.02 11.36
N SER A 203 -6.52 -12.21 10.97
CA SER A 203 -7.07 -12.99 9.86
C SER A 203 -8.42 -13.61 10.23
N CYS A 204 -9.49 -13.29 9.49
CA CYS A 204 -10.74 -14.05 9.56
C CYS A 204 -10.67 -15.28 8.65
N SER A 205 -10.97 -16.43 9.25
CA SER A 205 -11.08 -17.75 8.62
C SER A 205 -12.13 -17.77 7.50
N GLU A 206 -11.72 -18.26 6.32
CA GLU A 206 -12.63 -18.67 5.25
C GLU A 206 -13.57 -19.77 5.73
N ASN A 207 -14.87 -19.61 5.48
CA ASN A 207 -15.87 -20.68 5.46
C ASN A 207 -16.38 -20.82 4.02
#